data_AF-A0A2X1PLE3-F1
#
_entry.id   AF-A0A2X1PLE3-F1
#
_cell.length_a   1.000
_cell.length_b   1.000
_cell.length_c   1.000
_cell.angle_alpha   90.00
_cell.angle_beta   90.00
_cell.angle_gamma   90.00
#
_symmetry.space_group_name_H-M   'P 1'
#
loop_
_entity.id
_entity.type
_entity.pdbx_description
1 polymer ?
#
loop_
_entity_poly.entity_id
_entity_poly.type
_entity_poly.pdbx_seq_one_letter_code
_entity_poly.pdbx_strand_id
1 'polypeptide(L)'
;MQYLYRPYRNQSNIGSTLNNDYLGFGYDSALVQQDYYSLFRDRRYSGLDRISSANQVTLGGTTRFYDIAGEERFNLSAGQIYYLSNSRIDENPANKTPTSSSAWALESNWKISNKWYWRGSYQFDTHTNSTSLANTSLEYNPEKNNLIQLNYRYVNQEYIDQNLGKSANAYQQDIQQVGLVVGWEIANNWAVVGRYYQDLALQKPVEQYLGVQYNSCCWAASVGVKRNVTNHQNQTRNEIVYDNSIGITLELRGLGSNDHQSGIQEMLEKGKLPYIRAFSLD
;
A
#
# COMPACT_ATOMS: atom_id res chain seq x y z
N MET A 1 12.18 21.68 -7.78
CA MET A 1 13.51 21.56 -7.13
C MET A 1 13.39 22.09 -5.72
N GLN A 2 14.01 21.42 -4.75
CA GLN A 2 14.06 21.86 -3.36
C GLN A 2 15.49 21.64 -2.82
N TYR A 3 16.02 22.62 -2.09
CA TYR A 3 17.25 22.46 -1.31
C TYR A 3 16.89 22.43 0.17
N LEU A 4 17.49 21.50 0.92
CA LEU A 4 17.30 21.36 2.36
C LEU A 4 18.64 21.28 3.07
N TYR A 5 18.85 22.18 4.02
CA TYR A 5 20.00 22.19 4.91
C TYR A 5 19.57 22.09 6.37
N ARG A 6 20.21 21.19 7.11
CA ARG A 6 20.04 21.02 8.55
C ARG A 6 21.36 20.53 9.16
N PRO A 7 21.95 21.29 10.10
CA PRO A 7 23.24 20.93 10.67
C PRO A 7 23.13 19.65 11.51
N TYR A 8 24.26 18.95 11.63
CA TYR A 8 24.36 17.75 12.44
C TYR A 8 24.30 18.05 13.95
N ARG A 9 23.57 17.18 14.65
CA ARG A 9 23.53 17.06 16.10
C ARG A 9 23.53 15.58 16.46
N ASN A 10 24.41 15.18 17.36
CA ASN A 10 24.45 13.82 17.88
C ASN A 10 23.24 13.59 18.79
N GLN A 11 22.39 12.63 18.42
CA GLN A 11 21.16 12.27 19.12
C GLN A 11 21.23 10.88 19.77
N SER A 12 22.43 10.30 19.87
CA SER A 12 22.63 8.95 20.43
C SER A 12 22.17 8.80 21.88
N ASN A 13 22.05 9.92 22.61
CA ASN A 13 21.62 9.96 24.01
C ASN A 13 20.11 10.20 24.20
N ILE A 14 19.32 10.24 23.12
CA ILE A 14 17.86 10.44 23.15
C ILE A 14 17.17 9.11 22.85
N GLY A 15 16.16 8.73 23.63
CA GLY A 15 15.36 7.52 23.42
C GLY A 15 15.67 6.40 24.41
N SER A 16 15.09 5.22 24.15
CA SER A 16 15.28 4.05 25.02
C SER A 16 16.69 3.48 24.93
N THR A 17 17.25 3.09 26.08
CA THR A 17 18.49 2.29 26.15
C THR A 17 18.26 0.81 25.84
N LEU A 18 17.00 0.40 25.69
CA LEU A 18 16.63 -0.92 25.23
C LEU A 18 16.90 -0.99 23.72
N ASN A 19 18.04 -1.58 23.34
CA ASN A 19 18.35 -1.90 21.96
C ASN A 19 17.35 -2.95 21.47
N ASN A 20 16.44 -2.55 20.58
CA ASN A 20 15.58 -3.47 19.85
C ASN A 20 15.85 -3.30 18.35
N ASP A 21 16.12 -4.41 17.67
CA ASP A 21 16.39 -4.47 16.24
C ASP A 21 15.21 -4.02 15.38
N TYR A 22 13.99 -3.92 15.96
CA TYR A 22 12.75 -3.73 15.22
C TYR A 22 12.50 -2.27 14.78
N LEU A 23 12.74 -1.25 15.62
CA LEU A 23 12.45 0.17 15.27
C LEU A 23 13.28 1.16 16.12
N GLY A 24 14.57 0.88 16.37
CA GLY A 24 15.47 1.53 17.34
C GLY A 24 15.79 3.03 17.18
N PHE A 25 14.80 3.86 16.86
CA PHE A 25 14.92 5.30 16.61
C PHE A 25 14.25 6.14 17.72
N GLY A 26 14.17 5.68 18.97
CA GLY A 26 13.66 6.48 20.09
C GLY A 26 12.31 5.98 20.62
N TYR A 27 11.43 6.91 21.01
CA TYR A 27 10.09 6.61 21.52
C TYR A 27 9.06 6.60 20.39
N ASP A 28 9.12 7.57 19.45
CA ASP A 28 8.09 7.79 18.42
C ASP A 28 8.60 7.98 16.99
N SER A 29 9.90 7.78 16.75
CA SER A 29 10.49 7.94 15.42
C SER A 29 10.64 6.60 14.69
N ALA A 30 10.29 6.60 13.40
CA ALA A 30 10.49 5.48 12.47
C ALA A 30 10.81 6.05 11.09
N LEU A 31 11.48 5.27 10.23
CA LEU A 31 11.73 5.67 8.84
C LEU A 31 10.41 5.80 8.08
N VAL A 32 10.25 6.91 7.36
CA VAL A 32 9.07 7.12 6.51
C VAL A 32 9.36 6.63 5.10
N GLN A 33 8.41 5.89 4.52
CA GLN A 33 8.46 5.45 3.13
C GLN A 33 8.60 6.65 2.18
N GLN A 34 9.51 6.54 1.21
CA GLN A 34 9.83 7.63 0.28
C GLN A 34 9.08 7.47 -1.04
N ASP A 35 7.78 7.80 -1.07
CA ASP A 35 7.05 7.99 -2.33
C ASP A 35 7.45 9.32 -3.02
N TYR A 36 6.91 9.60 -4.22
CA TYR A 36 7.34 10.79 -4.99
C TYR A 36 7.11 12.08 -4.21
N TYR A 37 5.95 12.21 -3.57
CA TYR A 37 5.59 13.39 -2.79
C TYR A 37 6.46 13.52 -1.53
N SER A 38 6.81 12.40 -0.91
CA SER A 38 7.65 12.33 0.28
C SER A 38 9.10 12.73 0.04
N LEU A 39 9.59 12.70 -1.21
CA LEU A 39 10.93 13.19 -1.55
C LEU A 39 11.14 14.67 -1.22
N PHE A 40 10.05 15.45 -1.16
CA PHE A 40 10.06 16.88 -0.84
C PHE A 40 9.75 17.17 0.64
N ARG A 41 9.58 16.14 1.48
CA ARG A 41 9.45 16.31 2.92
C ARG A 41 10.79 16.74 3.52
N ASP A 42 10.71 17.60 4.53
CA ASP A 42 11.88 18.09 5.25
C ASP A 42 12.42 17.08 6.29
N ARG A 43 11.75 15.92 6.45
CA ARG A 43 12.04 14.92 7.48
C ARG A 43 12.06 13.49 6.92
N ARG A 44 13.10 12.74 7.30
CA ARG A 44 13.25 11.31 7.01
C ARG A 44 12.52 10.39 8.00
N TYR A 45 12.39 10.84 9.25
CA TYR A 45 11.74 10.09 10.32
C TYR A 45 10.39 10.69 10.69
N SER A 46 9.50 9.88 11.28
CA SER A 46 8.35 10.35 12.04
C SER A 46 8.78 10.95 13.38
N GLY A 47 7.86 11.58 14.10
CA GLY A 47 8.10 12.01 15.48
C GLY A 47 9.11 13.17 15.62
N LEU A 48 9.69 13.27 16.81
CA LEU A 48 10.65 14.33 17.18
C LEU A 48 11.96 13.82 17.78
N ASP A 49 12.07 12.53 18.11
CA ASP A 49 13.27 11.96 18.73
C ASP A 49 14.47 11.83 17.79
N ARG A 50 14.19 11.69 16.48
CA ARG A 50 15.20 11.56 15.42
C ARG A 50 14.98 12.55 14.30
N ILE A 51 15.87 13.52 14.25
CA ILE A 51 15.90 14.54 13.21
C ILE A 51 17.24 14.41 12.47
N SER A 52 17.21 13.87 11.26
CA SER A 52 18.43 13.72 10.46
C SER A 52 19.02 15.08 10.07
N SER A 53 20.34 15.18 10.12
CA SER A 53 21.04 16.21 9.36
C SER A 53 20.71 16.09 7.87
N ALA A 54 20.67 17.23 7.19
CA ALA A 54 20.32 17.30 5.78
C ALA A 54 21.26 18.28 5.08
N ASN A 55 21.74 17.88 3.93
CA ASN A 55 22.36 18.77 2.96
C ASN A 55 22.10 18.13 1.62
N GLN A 56 20.94 18.43 1.05
CA GLN A 56 20.40 17.66 -0.06
C GLN A 56 19.63 18.54 -1.03
N VAL A 57 19.60 18.11 -2.29
CA VAL A 57 18.84 18.71 -3.38
C VAL A 57 17.85 17.68 -3.88
N THR A 58 16.56 17.94 -3.75
CA THR A 58 15.50 17.13 -4.36
C THR A 58 15.18 17.67 -5.74
N LEU A 59 15.32 16.81 -6.75
CA LEU A 59 14.90 17.07 -8.12
C LEU A 59 13.72 16.16 -8.45
N GLY A 60 12.68 16.74 -9.01
CA GLY A 60 11.51 16.00 -9.46
C GLY A 60 10.70 16.82 -10.43
N GLY A 61 9.96 16.12 -11.27
CA GLY A 61 9.09 16.70 -12.27
C GLY A 61 7.83 15.88 -12.41
N THR A 62 6.73 16.58 -12.69
CA THR A 62 5.43 15.98 -12.98
C THR A 62 4.96 16.48 -14.33
N THR A 63 4.53 15.55 -15.19
CA THR A 63 3.79 15.86 -16.41
C THR A 63 2.34 15.42 -16.24
N ARG A 64 1.41 16.18 -16.83
CA ARG A 64 -0.04 15.93 -16.77
C ARG A 64 -0.65 16.15 -18.14
N PHE A 65 -1.54 15.26 -18.55
CA PHE A 65 -2.33 15.40 -19.76
C PHE A 65 -3.80 15.54 -19.42
N TYR A 66 -4.44 16.51 -20.05
CA TYR A 66 -5.85 16.84 -19.88
C TYR A 66 -6.61 16.57 -21.18
N ASP A 67 -7.89 16.25 -21.07
CA ASP A 67 -8.78 16.19 -22.23
C ASP A 67 -9.37 17.55 -22.60
N ILE A 68 -10.22 17.57 -23.63
CA ILE A 68 -10.90 18.77 -24.12
C ILE A 68 -11.86 19.40 -23.10
N ALA A 69 -12.34 18.62 -22.12
CA ALA A 69 -13.21 19.09 -21.06
C ALA A 69 -12.41 19.60 -19.84
N GLY A 70 -11.07 19.54 -19.89
CA GLY A 70 -10.19 19.93 -18.80
C GLY A 70 -10.03 18.86 -17.71
N GLU A 71 -10.48 17.63 -17.95
CA GLU A 71 -10.29 16.52 -17.01
C GLU A 71 -8.87 15.93 -17.17
N GLU A 72 -8.17 15.73 -16.05
CA GLU A 72 -6.86 15.06 -16.06
C GLU A 72 -7.02 13.58 -16.43
N ARG A 73 -6.38 13.17 -17.52
CA ARG A 73 -6.41 11.78 -18.02
C ARG A 73 -5.18 11.00 -17.62
N PHE A 74 -4.03 11.64 -17.50
CA PHE A 74 -2.78 10.95 -17.16
C PHE A 74 -1.85 11.89 -16.39
N ASN A 75 -1.16 11.35 -15.40
CA ASN A 75 0.02 11.98 -14.82
C ASN A 75 1.18 11.00 -14.71
N LEU A 76 2.38 11.56 -14.78
CA LEU A 76 3.61 10.87 -14.43
C LEU A 76 4.48 11.83 -13.64
N SER A 77 4.87 11.39 -12.45
CA SER A 77 5.77 12.07 -11.56
C SER A 77 7.01 11.22 -11.34
N ALA A 78 8.18 11.82 -11.44
CA ALA A 78 9.45 11.16 -11.16
C ALA A 78 10.38 12.10 -10.42
N GLY A 79 11.09 11.59 -9.42
CA GLY A 79 12.03 12.37 -8.65
C GLY A 79 13.08 11.55 -7.93
N GLN A 80 14.10 12.25 -7.46
CA GLN A 80 15.22 11.72 -6.70
C GLN A 80 15.79 12.81 -5.78
N ILE A 81 16.35 12.41 -4.64
CA ILE A 81 17.13 13.27 -3.76
C ILE A 81 18.62 13.04 -4.06
N TYR A 82 19.38 14.11 -4.23
CA TYR A 82 20.84 14.07 -4.25
C TYR A 82 21.39 14.59 -2.91
N TYR A 83 22.14 13.75 -2.21
CA TYR A 83 22.75 14.06 -0.92
C TYR A 83 24.15 14.66 -1.13
N LEU A 84 24.31 15.94 -0.81
CA LEU A 84 25.61 16.64 -0.83
C LEU A 84 26.50 16.23 0.35
N SER A 85 25.89 15.75 1.44
CA SER A 85 26.58 15.08 2.55
C SER A 85 25.68 14.02 3.18
N ASN A 86 26.26 13.04 3.89
CA ASN A 86 25.52 11.98 4.57
C ASN A 86 24.46 12.56 5.52
N SER A 87 23.21 12.14 5.32
CA SER A 87 22.13 12.39 6.27
C SER A 87 22.29 11.42 7.44
N ARG A 88 22.49 11.95 8.64
CA ARG A 88 22.79 11.19 9.86
C ARG A 88 22.15 11.77 11.12
N ILE A 89 21.84 10.89 12.07
CA ILE A 89 21.29 11.20 13.41
C ILE A 89 22.30 10.99 14.55
N ASP A 90 23.30 10.14 14.32
CA ASP A 90 24.40 9.85 15.24
C ASP A 90 25.66 9.43 14.44
N GLU A 91 26.66 8.86 15.13
CA GLU A 91 27.87 8.35 14.47
C GLU A 91 27.80 6.88 14.05
N ASN A 92 26.71 6.16 14.34
CA ASN A 92 26.52 4.77 13.94
C ASN A 92 26.38 4.68 12.41
N PRO A 93 27.23 3.89 11.71
CA PRO A 93 27.13 3.72 10.26
C PRO A 93 25.76 3.26 9.75
N ALA A 94 25.03 2.45 10.53
CA ALA A 94 23.69 1.98 10.16
C ALA A 94 22.64 3.12 10.09
N ASN A 95 22.91 4.22 10.79
CA ASN A 95 22.00 5.37 10.89
C ASN A 95 22.39 6.51 9.94
N LYS A 96 23.27 6.23 8.96
CA LYS A 96 23.76 7.19 7.97
C LYS A 96 23.27 6.78 6.58
N THR A 97 22.88 7.75 5.76
CA THR A 97 22.77 7.51 4.32
C THR A 97 24.16 7.44 3.69
N PRO A 98 24.33 6.70 2.59
CA PRO A 98 25.47 6.88 1.71
C PRO A 98 25.53 8.31 1.12
N THR A 99 26.73 8.78 0.78
CA THR A 99 26.97 10.09 0.14
C THR A 99 26.72 9.97 -1.37
N SER A 100 25.46 10.10 -1.79
CA SER A 100 25.05 9.79 -3.17
C SER A 100 23.63 10.31 -3.44
N SER A 101 22.68 9.45 -3.84
CA SER A 101 21.31 9.78 -4.20
C SER A 101 20.32 8.84 -3.53
N SER A 102 19.08 9.24 -3.30
CA SER A 102 18.03 8.31 -2.88
C SER A 102 17.69 7.32 -4.00
N ALA A 103 16.86 6.33 -3.69
CA ALA A 103 16.09 5.64 -4.71
C ALA A 103 15.31 6.65 -5.57
N TRP A 104 15.14 6.33 -6.85
CA TRP A 104 14.18 7.01 -7.72
C TRP A 104 12.78 6.66 -7.25
N ALA A 105 11.90 7.66 -7.14
CA ALA A 105 10.48 7.46 -6.88
C ALA A 105 9.67 7.90 -8.10
N LEU A 106 8.85 6.99 -8.61
CA LEU A 106 7.96 7.20 -9.75
C LEU A 106 6.52 6.94 -9.30
N GLU A 107 5.62 7.82 -9.72
CA GLU A 107 4.19 7.68 -9.52
C GLU A 107 3.44 8.06 -10.79
N SER A 108 2.43 7.29 -11.15
CA SER A 108 1.61 7.56 -12.31
C SER A 108 0.19 7.11 -12.10
N ASN A 109 -0.74 7.91 -12.62
CA ASN A 109 -2.15 7.57 -12.67
C ASN A 109 -2.64 7.80 -14.09
N TRP A 110 -3.53 6.92 -14.56
CA TRP A 110 -4.09 6.96 -15.90
C TRP A 110 -5.58 6.61 -15.88
N LYS A 111 -6.42 7.60 -16.15
CA LYS A 111 -7.82 7.42 -16.52
C LYS A 111 -7.90 7.14 -18.02
N ILE A 112 -7.67 5.87 -18.40
CA ILE A 112 -7.64 5.40 -19.80
C ILE A 112 -8.98 5.70 -20.50
N SER A 113 -10.08 5.51 -19.77
CA SER A 113 -11.43 5.90 -20.20
C SER A 113 -12.29 6.16 -18.96
N ASN A 114 -13.59 6.45 -19.14
CA ASN A 114 -14.52 6.53 -18.01
C ASN A 114 -14.80 5.19 -17.32
N LYS A 115 -14.27 4.08 -17.87
CA LYS A 115 -14.45 2.72 -17.36
C LYS A 115 -13.15 2.04 -16.97
N TRP A 116 -11.99 2.58 -17.35
CA TRP A 116 -10.68 1.94 -17.15
C TRP A 116 -9.74 2.89 -16.43
N TYR A 117 -9.19 2.43 -15.32
CA TYR A 117 -8.31 3.19 -14.45
C TYR A 117 -7.06 2.38 -14.17
N TRP A 118 -5.90 3.01 -14.27
CA TRP A 118 -4.63 2.42 -13.91
C TRP A 118 -3.87 3.34 -12.96
N ARG A 119 -3.21 2.75 -11.97
CA ARG A 119 -2.31 3.44 -11.04
C ARG A 119 -1.05 2.61 -10.86
N GLY A 120 0.09 3.29 -10.86
CA GLY A 120 1.40 2.70 -10.65
C GLY A 120 2.24 3.55 -9.70
N SER A 121 2.97 2.89 -8.80
CA SER A 121 4.08 3.47 -8.04
C SER A 121 5.27 2.53 -8.12
N TYR A 122 6.46 3.10 -8.27
CA TYR A 122 7.68 2.33 -8.45
C TYR A 122 8.84 3.04 -7.79
N GLN A 123 9.65 2.29 -7.05
CA GLN A 123 10.89 2.78 -6.45
C GLN A 123 12.05 1.90 -6.86
N PHE A 124 13.12 2.53 -7.35
CA PHE A 124 14.32 1.86 -7.82
C PHE A 124 15.54 2.42 -7.12
N ASP A 125 16.24 1.57 -6.37
CA ASP A 125 17.47 1.95 -5.69
C ASP A 125 18.67 1.68 -6.59
N THR A 126 19.36 2.76 -6.94
CA THR A 126 20.54 2.73 -7.80
C THR A 126 21.78 2.14 -7.12
N HIS A 127 21.80 2.03 -5.78
CA HIS A 127 22.94 1.44 -5.07
C HIS A 127 22.93 -0.08 -5.10
N THR A 128 21.75 -0.64 -4.85
CA THR A 128 21.52 -2.08 -4.83
C THR A 128 21.19 -2.60 -6.22
N ASN A 129 21.00 -1.69 -7.19
CA ASN A 129 20.58 -1.96 -8.56
C ASN A 129 19.32 -2.86 -8.59
N SER A 130 18.39 -2.59 -7.68
CA SER A 130 17.21 -3.41 -7.45
C SER A 130 15.96 -2.54 -7.30
N THR A 131 14.82 -3.14 -7.61
CA THR A 131 13.53 -2.53 -7.29
C THR A 131 13.35 -2.57 -5.78
N SER A 132 13.04 -1.46 -5.14
CA SER A 132 12.71 -1.43 -3.71
C SER A 132 11.23 -1.72 -3.49
N LEU A 133 10.38 -1.02 -4.24
CA LEU A 133 8.92 -1.11 -4.15
C LEU A 133 8.31 -1.06 -5.55
N ALA A 134 7.27 -1.85 -5.79
CA ALA A 134 6.40 -1.65 -6.94
C ALA A 134 4.96 -1.93 -6.53
N ASN A 135 4.03 -1.03 -6.88
CA ASN A 135 2.61 -1.28 -6.73
C ASN A 135 1.91 -0.85 -8.00
N THR A 136 1.11 -1.73 -8.58
CA THR A 136 0.30 -1.44 -9.77
C THR A 136 -1.12 -1.94 -9.56
N SER A 137 -2.10 -1.20 -10.07
CA SER A 137 -3.51 -1.56 -10.00
C SER A 137 -4.19 -1.14 -11.30
N LEU A 138 -4.89 -2.08 -11.92
CA LEU A 138 -5.73 -1.87 -13.08
C LEU A 138 -7.17 -2.20 -12.69
N GLU A 139 -8.08 -1.26 -12.91
CA GLU A 139 -9.49 -1.37 -12.56
C GLU A 139 -10.35 -1.13 -13.79
N TYR A 140 -11.26 -2.07 -14.04
CA TYR A 140 -12.38 -1.91 -14.96
C TYR A 140 -13.65 -1.71 -14.16
N ASN A 141 -14.29 -0.56 -14.32
CA ASN A 141 -15.52 -0.18 -13.63
C ASN A 141 -16.51 0.40 -14.65
N PRO A 142 -17.30 -0.43 -15.35
CA PRO A 142 -18.15 0.04 -16.43
C PRO A 142 -19.31 0.91 -15.98
N GLU A 143 -20.12 0.45 -15.02
CA GLU A 143 -21.35 1.10 -14.54
C GLU A 143 -21.73 0.57 -13.14
N LYS A 144 -22.47 1.39 -12.38
CA LYS A 144 -22.95 1.09 -11.01
C LYS A 144 -21.81 0.67 -10.06
N ASN A 145 -21.96 -0.48 -9.42
CA ASN A 145 -21.01 -1.10 -8.50
C ASN A 145 -20.26 -2.26 -9.16
N ASN A 146 -20.38 -2.45 -10.48
CA ASN A 146 -19.70 -3.52 -11.18
C ASN A 146 -18.24 -3.15 -11.39
N LEU A 147 -17.32 -4.00 -10.92
CA LEU A 147 -15.90 -3.76 -11.07
C LEU A 147 -15.10 -5.05 -11.13
N ILE A 148 -13.96 -4.95 -11.82
CA ILE A 148 -12.88 -5.93 -11.79
C ILE A 148 -11.60 -5.15 -11.53
N GLN A 149 -10.86 -5.52 -10.49
CA GLN A 149 -9.57 -4.92 -10.18
C GLN A 149 -8.50 -6.00 -10.09
N LEU A 150 -7.41 -5.78 -10.81
CA LEU A 150 -6.18 -6.56 -10.70
C LEU A 150 -5.12 -5.67 -10.05
N ASN A 151 -4.49 -6.14 -8.98
CA ASN A 151 -3.40 -5.45 -8.31
C ASN A 151 -2.18 -6.35 -8.13
N TYR A 152 -1.01 -5.73 -8.13
CA TYR A 152 0.26 -6.40 -7.84
C TYR A 152 1.10 -5.51 -6.94
N ARG A 153 1.68 -6.11 -5.90
CA ARG A 153 2.55 -5.45 -4.92
C ARG A 153 3.86 -6.22 -4.80
N TYR A 154 4.95 -5.47 -4.84
CA TYR A 154 6.31 -5.95 -4.69
C TYR A 154 7.02 -5.12 -3.63
N VAL A 155 7.65 -5.79 -2.66
CA VAL A 155 8.58 -5.18 -1.71
C VAL A 155 9.81 -6.06 -1.62
N ASN A 156 10.97 -5.48 -1.89
CA ASN A 156 12.23 -6.21 -1.81
C ASN A 156 12.62 -6.49 -0.35
N GLN A 157 13.20 -7.67 -0.07
CA GLN A 157 13.69 -8.06 1.24
C GLN A 157 14.64 -7.02 1.85
N GLU A 158 15.61 -6.52 1.08
CA GLU A 158 16.59 -5.55 1.56
C GLU A 158 15.91 -4.24 1.98
N TYR A 159 14.88 -3.80 1.25
CA TYR A 159 14.08 -2.65 1.67
C TYR A 159 13.38 -2.91 3.00
N ILE A 160 12.82 -4.10 3.21
CA ILE A 160 12.19 -4.49 4.49
C ILE A 160 13.23 -4.48 5.61
N ASP A 161 14.37 -5.13 5.40
CA ASP A 161 15.44 -5.27 6.39
C ASP A 161 16.04 -3.92 6.79
N GLN A 162 16.18 -2.98 5.84
CA GLN A 162 16.69 -1.64 6.08
C GLN A 162 15.69 -0.74 6.83
N ASN A 163 14.39 -0.87 6.56
CA ASN A 163 13.36 0.04 7.13
C ASN A 163 12.72 -0.49 8.42
N LEU A 164 12.61 -1.81 8.58
CA LEU A 164 11.94 -2.48 9.71
C LEU A 164 12.86 -3.41 10.51
N GLY A 165 14.11 -3.56 10.09
CA GLY A 165 15.06 -4.49 10.72
C GLY A 165 14.87 -5.94 10.27
N LYS A 166 15.97 -6.72 10.30
CA LYS A 166 16.00 -8.12 9.84
C LYS A 166 15.05 -9.05 10.60
N SER A 167 14.71 -8.71 11.84
CA SER A 167 13.78 -9.50 12.66
C SER A 167 12.33 -9.32 12.24
N ALA A 168 11.98 -8.21 11.57
CA ALA A 168 10.63 -7.97 11.05
C ALA A 168 10.29 -8.91 9.88
N ASN A 169 11.27 -9.23 9.03
CA ASN A 169 11.09 -10.18 7.94
C ASN A 169 11.30 -11.62 8.42
N ALA A 170 10.30 -12.18 9.11
CA ALA A 170 10.37 -13.53 9.66
C ALA A 170 10.74 -14.60 8.62
N TYR A 171 10.36 -14.39 7.35
CA TYR A 171 10.57 -15.31 6.24
C TYR A 171 11.79 -14.97 5.37
N GLN A 172 12.47 -13.84 5.62
CA GLN A 172 13.65 -13.39 4.87
C GLN A 172 13.45 -13.48 3.35
N GLN A 173 12.34 -12.91 2.87
CA GLN A 173 11.94 -12.97 1.47
C GLN A 173 11.31 -11.65 1.02
N ASP A 174 11.19 -11.50 -0.29
CA ASP A 174 10.40 -10.44 -0.91
C ASP A 174 8.91 -10.63 -0.63
N ILE A 175 8.17 -9.53 -0.52
CA ILE A 175 6.71 -9.58 -0.63
C ILE A 175 6.38 -9.51 -2.11
N GLN A 176 5.75 -10.56 -2.65
CA GLN A 176 5.26 -10.60 -4.01
C GLN A 176 3.79 -11.02 -4.00
N GLN A 177 2.86 -10.08 -4.12
CA GLN A 177 1.43 -10.37 -3.98
C GLN A 177 0.68 -9.96 -5.22
N VAL A 178 -0.14 -10.86 -5.75
CA VAL A 178 -1.15 -10.56 -6.78
C VAL A 178 -2.54 -10.65 -6.17
N GLY A 179 -3.39 -9.69 -6.49
CA GLY A 179 -4.77 -9.62 -6.03
C GLY A 179 -5.74 -9.45 -7.18
N LEU A 180 -6.82 -10.22 -7.15
CA LEU A 180 -7.98 -10.09 -8.02
C LEU A 180 -9.20 -9.80 -7.18
N VAL A 181 -9.94 -8.75 -7.54
CA VAL A 181 -11.20 -8.35 -6.93
C VAL A 181 -12.25 -8.25 -8.03
N VAL A 182 -13.40 -8.86 -7.81
CA VAL A 182 -14.55 -8.83 -8.72
C VAL A 182 -15.79 -8.51 -7.91
N GLY A 183 -16.56 -7.52 -8.32
CA GLY A 183 -17.91 -7.26 -7.83
C GLY A 183 -18.84 -7.12 -9.02
N TRP A 184 -19.91 -7.90 -9.08
CA TRP A 184 -20.77 -7.92 -10.27
C TRP A 184 -22.24 -8.21 -9.94
N GLU A 185 -23.14 -7.42 -10.50
CA GLU A 185 -24.57 -7.70 -10.59
C GLU A 185 -24.80 -8.67 -11.75
N ILE A 186 -24.92 -9.97 -11.45
CA ILE A 186 -25.06 -11.02 -12.47
C ILE A 186 -26.51 -11.16 -12.99
N ALA A 187 -27.49 -10.69 -12.22
CA ALA A 187 -28.89 -10.61 -12.58
C ALA A 187 -29.58 -9.50 -11.78
N ASN A 188 -30.81 -9.13 -12.12
CA ASN A 188 -31.52 -7.96 -11.56
C ASN A 188 -31.50 -7.87 -10.02
N ASN A 189 -31.48 -9.02 -9.34
CA ASN A 189 -31.55 -9.10 -7.88
C ASN A 189 -30.33 -9.81 -7.27
N TRP A 190 -29.34 -10.20 -8.07
CA TRP A 190 -28.22 -11.01 -7.61
C TRP A 190 -26.89 -10.28 -7.81
N ALA A 191 -26.16 -10.13 -6.72
CA ALA A 191 -24.80 -9.60 -6.71
C ALA A 191 -23.83 -10.67 -6.23
N VAL A 192 -22.66 -10.73 -6.87
CA VAL A 192 -21.56 -11.63 -6.49
C VAL A 192 -20.30 -10.79 -6.26
N VAL A 193 -19.58 -11.11 -5.20
CA VAL A 193 -18.26 -10.53 -4.91
C VAL A 193 -17.26 -11.65 -4.71
N GLY A 194 -16.15 -11.58 -5.43
CA GLY A 194 -15.02 -12.50 -5.32
C GLY A 194 -13.74 -11.73 -5.05
N ARG A 195 -12.91 -12.22 -4.11
CA ARG A 195 -11.56 -11.70 -3.88
C ARG A 195 -10.58 -12.83 -3.73
N TYR A 196 -9.43 -12.70 -4.36
CA TYR A 196 -8.36 -13.68 -4.30
C TYR A 196 -7.01 -12.98 -4.31
N TYR A 197 -6.29 -13.11 -3.20
CA TYR A 197 -4.93 -12.61 -3.03
C TYR A 197 -3.99 -13.80 -2.85
N GLN A 198 -2.91 -13.82 -3.63
CA GLN A 198 -1.92 -14.87 -3.65
C GLN A 198 -0.53 -14.27 -3.43
N ASP A 199 0.20 -14.85 -2.48
CA ASP A 199 1.63 -14.63 -2.32
C ASP A 199 2.37 -15.54 -3.32
N LEU A 200 3.16 -14.93 -4.20
CA LEU A 200 3.93 -15.60 -5.24
C LEU A 200 5.27 -16.13 -4.73
N ALA A 201 5.85 -15.51 -3.69
CA ALA A 201 7.11 -15.93 -3.10
C ALA A 201 6.91 -17.25 -2.31
N LEU A 202 5.84 -17.33 -1.52
CA LEU A 202 5.48 -18.53 -0.76
C LEU A 202 4.60 -19.52 -1.53
N GLN A 203 4.03 -19.08 -2.66
CA GLN A 203 3.02 -19.83 -3.42
C GLN A 203 1.78 -20.18 -2.57
N LYS A 204 1.31 -19.23 -1.76
CA LYS A 204 0.19 -19.45 -0.83
C LYS A 204 -0.89 -18.37 -0.96
N PRO A 205 -2.17 -18.74 -0.84
CA PRO A 205 -3.24 -17.75 -0.80
C PRO A 205 -3.12 -16.93 0.49
N VAL A 206 -3.22 -15.61 0.38
CA VAL A 206 -3.25 -14.70 1.54
C VAL A 206 -4.69 -14.50 2.02
N GLU A 207 -5.60 -14.28 1.07
CA GLU A 207 -7.03 -14.12 1.34
C GLU A 207 -7.85 -14.63 0.15
N GLN A 208 -8.91 -15.37 0.45
CA GLN A 208 -9.91 -15.84 -0.49
C GLN A 208 -11.29 -15.48 0.08
N TYR A 209 -12.14 -14.90 -0.74
CA TYR A 209 -13.51 -14.55 -0.38
C TYR A 209 -14.44 -14.78 -1.56
N LEU A 210 -15.60 -15.35 -1.27
CA LEU A 210 -16.71 -15.43 -2.21
C LEU A 210 -18.01 -15.11 -1.46
N GLY A 211 -18.71 -14.09 -1.92
CA GLY A 211 -19.96 -13.61 -1.38
C GLY A 211 -21.04 -13.54 -2.45
N VAL A 212 -22.26 -13.88 -2.08
CA VAL A 212 -23.43 -13.75 -2.93
C VAL A 212 -24.52 -13.06 -2.12
N GLN A 213 -25.18 -12.10 -2.74
CA GLN A 213 -26.29 -11.37 -2.14
C GLN A 213 -27.49 -11.37 -3.07
N TYR A 214 -28.66 -11.63 -2.48
CA TYR A 214 -29.95 -11.44 -3.10
C TYR A 214 -30.62 -10.17 -2.56
N ASN A 215 -31.11 -9.33 -3.47
CA ASN A 215 -31.76 -8.06 -3.16
C ASN A 215 -33.24 -8.11 -3.55
N SER A 216 -34.11 -7.82 -2.59
CA SER A 216 -35.54 -7.57 -2.80
C SER A 216 -35.85 -6.09 -2.54
N CYS A 217 -37.12 -5.69 -2.73
CA CYS A 217 -37.58 -4.34 -2.41
C CYS A 217 -37.55 -4.03 -0.91
N CYS A 218 -37.83 -5.01 -0.05
CA CYS A 218 -37.99 -4.80 1.40
C CYS A 218 -36.97 -5.56 2.26
N TRP A 219 -36.09 -6.36 1.66
CA TRP A 219 -35.05 -7.10 2.38
C TRP A 219 -33.89 -7.47 1.46
N ALA A 220 -32.73 -7.73 2.02
CA ALA A 220 -31.61 -8.38 1.36
C ALA A 220 -31.03 -9.47 2.23
N ALA A 221 -30.53 -10.53 1.61
CA ALA A 221 -29.82 -11.60 2.29
C ALA A 221 -28.51 -11.87 1.56
N SER A 222 -27.41 -11.94 2.33
CA SER A 222 -26.10 -12.28 1.80
C SER A 222 -25.50 -13.46 2.55
N VAL A 223 -24.80 -14.31 1.81
CA VAL A 223 -23.95 -15.36 2.35
C VAL A 223 -22.54 -15.18 1.79
N GLY A 224 -21.53 -15.31 2.65
CA GLY A 224 -20.14 -15.20 2.25
C GLY A 224 -19.28 -16.25 2.93
N VAL A 225 -18.32 -16.79 2.19
CA VAL A 225 -17.27 -17.65 2.70
C VAL A 225 -15.93 -16.93 2.57
N LYS A 226 -15.11 -17.02 3.62
CA LYS A 226 -13.81 -16.37 3.68
C LYS A 226 -12.77 -17.32 4.24
N ARG A 227 -11.60 -17.35 3.61
CA ARG A 227 -10.40 -18.01 4.10
C ARG A 227 -9.24 -17.02 4.06
N ASN A 228 -8.55 -16.80 5.17
CA ASN A 228 -7.39 -15.90 5.19
C ASN A 228 -6.27 -16.43 6.09
N VAL A 229 -5.03 -16.05 5.76
CA VAL A 229 -3.86 -16.40 6.57
C VAL A 229 -3.98 -15.74 7.94
N THR A 230 -3.71 -16.49 9.00
CA THR A 230 -3.77 -16.03 10.39
C THR A 230 -2.51 -16.46 11.14
N ASN A 231 -2.37 -16.03 12.40
CA ASN A 231 -1.25 -16.43 13.26
C ASN A 231 -1.77 -17.01 14.58
N HIS A 232 -1.15 -18.09 15.07
CA HIS A 232 -1.44 -18.69 16.38
C HIS A 232 -0.22 -18.61 17.32
N GLN A 233 -0.45 -18.54 18.63
CA GLN A 233 0.61 -18.35 19.62
C GLN A 233 1.71 -19.45 19.60
N ASN A 234 1.38 -20.68 19.21
CA ASN A 234 2.32 -21.82 19.16
C ASN A 234 2.73 -22.22 17.73
N GLN A 235 2.57 -21.31 16.76
CA GLN A 235 2.87 -21.58 15.36
C GLN A 235 4.38 -21.73 15.14
N THR A 236 4.79 -22.79 14.42
CA THR A 236 6.18 -22.91 14.02
C THR A 236 6.51 -21.92 12.90
N ARG A 237 7.77 -21.46 12.82
CA ARG A 237 8.18 -20.39 11.88
C ARG A 237 7.84 -20.67 10.41
N ASN A 238 7.73 -21.94 10.01
CA ASN A 238 7.47 -22.37 8.63
C ASN A 238 6.02 -22.82 8.40
N GLU A 239 5.18 -22.79 9.43
CA GLU A 239 3.78 -23.14 9.33
C GLU A 239 2.98 -21.92 8.88
N ILE A 240 1.98 -22.13 8.03
CA ILE A 240 1.04 -21.10 7.58
C ILE A 240 -0.36 -21.60 7.91
N VAL A 241 -1.01 -20.91 8.84
CA VAL A 241 -2.34 -21.29 9.35
C VAL A 241 -3.42 -20.41 8.71
N TYR A 242 -4.62 -20.95 8.59
CA TYR A 242 -5.76 -20.28 7.96
C TYR A 242 -6.97 -20.29 8.88
N ASP A 243 -7.63 -19.14 8.96
CA ASP A 243 -8.99 -19.04 9.50
C ASP A 243 -10.00 -19.17 8.37
N ASN A 244 -11.02 -19.99 8.58
CA ASN A 244 -12.15 -20.16 7.68
C ASN A 244 -13.40 -19.65 8.38
N SER A 245 -14.21 -18.86 7.68
CA SER A 245 -15.44 -18.30 8.24
C SER A 245 -16.55 -18.27 7.20
N ILE A 246 -17.77 -18.47 7.67
CA ILE A 246 -19.00 -18.34 6.90
C ILE A 246 -19.81 -17.24 7.58
N GLY A 247 -20.21 -16.23 6.81
CA GLY A 247 -21.05 -15.13 7.27
C GLY A 247 -22.40 -15.18 6.57
N ILE A 248 -23.47 -14.94 7.33
CA ILE A 248 -24.82 -14.73 6.81
C ILE A 248 -25.29 -13.38 7.34
N THR A 249 -25.85 -12.54 6.48
CA THR A 249 -26.39 -11.23 6.85
C THR A 249 -27.78 -11.10 6.26
N LEU A 250 -28.74 -10.68 7.08
CA LEU A 250 -30.10 -10.35 6.69
C LEU A 250 -30.31 -8.87 7.01
N GLU A 251 -30.71 -8.11 6.00
CA GLU A 251 -30.95 -6.68 6.06
C GLU A 251 -32.43 -6.40 5.74
N LEU A 252 -33.10 -5.60 6.56
CA LEU A 252 -34.44 -5.07 6.24
C LEU A 252 -34.27 -3.76 5.48
N ARG A 253 -34.94 -3.63 4.33
CA ARG A 253 -34.84 -2.49 3.42
C ARG A 253 -36.17 -1.76 3.30
N GLY A 254 -36.12 -0.49 2.91
CA GLY A 254 -37.29 0.36 2.72
C GLY A 254 -37.68 1.15 3.96
N LEU A 255 -36.77 1.29 4.93
CA LEU A 255 -36.95 2.09 6.15
C LEU A 255 -36.10 3.38 6.10
N GLY A 256 -35.12 3.46 5.20
CA GLY A 256 -34.28 4.63 4.94
C GLY A 256 -34.25 5.04 3.45
N SER A 257 -33.76 6.26 3.19
CA SER A 257 -33.72 6.85 1.85
C SER A 257 -32.66 6.26 0.90
N ASN A 258 -31.72 5.45 1.41
CA ASN A 258 -30.60 4.86 0.66
C ASN A 258 -30.62 3.31 0.59
N ASP A 259 -31.71 2.66 0.96
CA ASP A 259 -31.78 1.20 1.18
C ASP A 259 -31.80 0.34 -0.11
N HIS A 260 -31.72 0.94 -1.29
CA HIS A 260 -31.77 0.21 -2.57
C HIS A 260 -30.40 0.04 -3.24
N GLN A 261 -29.31 0.41 -2.57
CA GLN A 261 -27.97 0.16 -3.11
C GLN A 261 -27.60 -1.33 -3.09
N SER A 262 -26.82 -1.73 -4.07
CA SER A 262 -26.26 -3.08 -4.16
C SER A 262 -25.22 -3.29 -3.06
N GLY A 263 -25.36 -4.35 -2.26
CA GLY A 263 -24.41 -4.68 -1.17
C GLY A 263 -23.02 -5.13 -1.63
N ILE A 264 -22.71 -4.98 -2.93
CA ILE A 264 -21.35 -5.17 -3.45
C ILE A 264 -20.34 -4.35 -2.66
N GLN A 265 -20.62 -3.08 -2.37
CA GLN A 265 -19.69 -2.22 -1.64
C GLN A 265 -19.41 -2.75 -0.23
N GLU A 266 -20.45 -3.12 0.52
CA GLU A 266 -20.30 -3.67 1.87
C GLU A 266 -19.52 -5.00 1.87
N MET A 267 -19.77 -5.87 0.90
CA MET A 267 -19.02 -7.13 0.74
C MET A 267 -17.55 -6.90 0.33
N LEU A 268 -17.26 -5.83 -0.41
CA LEU A 268 -15.92 -5.44 -0.85
C LEU A 268 -15.08 -4.81 0.28
N GLU A 269 -15.71 -4.11 1.22
CA GLU A 269 -15.06 -3.45 2.37
C GLU A 269 -14.72 -4.41 3.51
N LYS A 270 -15.34 -5.59 3.58
CA LYS A 270 -15.05 -6.61 4.60
C LYS A 270 -13.81 -7.44 4.21
N GLY A 271 -12.84 -7.66 5.09
CA GLY A 271 -11.70 -8.54 4.79
C GLY A 271 -10.42 -8.17 5.55
N LYS A 272 -9.32 -8.92 5.35
CA LYS A 272 -7.98 -8.46 5.77
C LYS A 272 -7.40 -7.49 4.74
N LEU A 273 -7.69 -7.73 3.46
CA LEU A 273 -7.34 -6.91 2.32
C LEU A 273 -8.64 -6.41 1.66
N PRO A 274 -9.23 -5.33 2.22
CA PRO A 274 -10.43 -4.74 1.64
C PRO A 274 -10.13 -4.15 0.26
N TYR A 275 -11.16 -4.05 -0.56
CA TYR A 275 -11.08 -3.31 -1.82
C TYR A 275 -10.83 -1.83 -1.56
N ILE A 276 -9.94 -1.25 -2.34
CA ILE A 276 -9.69 0.20 -2.37
C ILE A 276 -9.74 0.59 -3.84
N ARG A 277 -10.50 1.63 -4.16
CA ARG A 277 -10.59 2.16 -5.52
C ARG A 277 -9.19 2.59 -5.99
N ALA A 278 -8.77 2.14 -7.17
CA ALA A 278 -7.41 2.39 -7.66
C ALA A 278 -7.14 3.88 -7.95
N PHE A 279 -8.17 4.61 -8.37
CA PHE A 279 -8.10 6.02 -8.75
C PHE A 279 -9.24 6.79 -8.10
N SER A 280 -8.92 7.69 -7.18
CA SER A 280 -9.82 8.72 -6.65
C SER A 280 -9.10 10.05 -6.83
N LEU A 281 -9.73 10.95 -7.59
CA LEU A 281 -9.44 12.38 -7.58
C LEU A 281 -10.58 13.00 -6.76
N ASP A 282 -10.57 12.76 -5.44
CA ASP A 282 -11.41 13.53 -4.52
C ASP A 282 -10.64 14.79 -4.07
#